data_AF-A0A6M4ADY7-F1
#
_entry.id   AF-A0A6M4ADY7-F1
#
_cell.length_a   1.000
_cell.length_b   1.000
_cell.length_c   1.000
_cell.angle_alpha   90.00
_cell.angle_beta   90.00
_cell.angle_gamma   90.00
#
_symmetry.space_group_name_H-M   'P 1'
#
loop_
_entity.id
_entity.type
_entity.pdbx_description
1 polymer ?
#
loop_
_entity_poly.entity_id
_entity_poly.type
_entity_poly.pdbx_seq_one_letter_code
_entity_poly.pdbx_strand_id
1 'polypeptide(L)' 'YYTIKDILGVIIMIMLLMTLVLFFPDLLGDPDNYTPANPLNTPPH' A
#
# COMPACT_ATOMS: atom_id res chain seq x y z
N TYR A 1 -0.73 -22.76 21.77
CA TYR A 1 -0.11 -21.48 22.18
C TYR A 1 0.36 -20.66 20.99
N TYR A 2 1.36 -21.12 20.22
CA TYR A 2 1.86 -20.35 19.07
C TYR A 2 0.84 -20.13 17.95
N THR A 3 0.02 -21.13 17.61
CA THR A 3 -1.03 -20.99 16.57
C THR A 3 -1.98 -19.82 16.83
N ILE A 4 -2.40 -19.60 18.08
CA ILE A 4 -3.28 -18.47 18.43
C ILE A 4 -2.55 -17.14 18.36
N LYS A 5 -1.27 -17.11 18.79
CA LYS A 5 -0.42 -15.92 18.67
C LYS A 5 -0.22 -15.53 17.20
N ASP A 6 -0.01 -16.50 16.33
CA ASP A 6 0.20 -16.28 14.90
C ASP A 6 -1.08 -15.80 14.22
N ILE A 7 -2.23 -16.40 14.54
CA ILE A 7 -3.53 -15.93 14.04
C ILE A 7 -3.82 -14.49 14.48
N LEU A 8 -3.56 -14.15 15.75
CA LEU A 8 -3.70 -12.79 16.24
C LEU A 8 -2.79 -11.82 15.47
N GLY A 9 -1.55 -12.21 15.21
CA GLY A 9 -0.61 -11.42 14.41
C GLY A 9 -1.11 -11.18 12.98
N VAL A 10 -1.62 -12.21 12.32
CA VAL A 10 -2.20 -12.10 10.97
C VAL A 10 -3.43 -11.18 10.96
N ILE A 11 -4.31 -11.27 11.96
CA ILE A 11 -5.48 -10.39 12.07
C ILE A 11 -5.04 -8.93 12.18
N ILE A 12 -4.05 -8.63 13.02
CA ILE A 12 -3.51 -7.26 13.17
C ILE A 12 -2.88 -6.77 11.86
N MET A 13 -2.08 -7.61 11.20
CA MET A 13 -1.48 -7.28 9.91
C MET A 13 -2.54 -6.96 8.84
N ILE A 14 -3.58 -7.79 8.74
CA ILE A 14 -4.68 -7.58 7.79
C ILE A 14 -5.45 -6.30 8.12
N MET A 15 -5.75 -6.03 9.40
CA MET A 15 -6.45 -4.78 9.78
C MET A 15 -5.67 -3.53 9.35
N LEU A 16 -4.35 -3.51 9.53
CA LEU A 16 -3.52 -2.40 9.09
C LEU A 16 -3.50 -2.27 7.56
N LEU A 17 -3.33 -3.39 6.85
CA LEU A 17 -3.36 -3.42 5.39
C LEU A 17 -4.70 -2.92 4.84
N MET A 18 -5.81 -3.40 5.38
CA MET A 18 -7.15 -2.99 4.95
C MET A 18 -7.41 -1.52 5.25
N THR A 19 -6.86 -0.98 6.34
CA THR A 19 -6.97 0.45 6.63
C THR A 19 -6.28 1.28 5.55
N LEU A 20 -5.08 0.87 5.13
CA LEU A 20 -4.36 1.53 4.05
C LEU A 20 -5.13 1.43 2.74
N VAL A 21 -5.57 0.23 2.35
CA VAL A 21 -6.27 0.02 1.08
C VAL A 21 -7.62 0.74 1.01
N LEU A 22 -8.41 0.72 2.08
CA LEU A 22 -9.78 1.26 2.05
C LEU A 22 -9.86 2.77 2.31
N PHE A 23 -8.94 3.34 3.09
CA PHE A 23 -9.00 4.76 3.47
C PHE A 23 -7.88 5.59 2.88
N PHE A 24 -6.73 5.00 2.57
CA PHE A 24 -5.52 5.70 2.13
C PHE A 24 -4.78 4.97 1.00
N PRO A 25 -5.47 4.59 -0.10
CA PRO A 25 -4.91 3.70 -1.13
C PRO A 25 -3.66 4.27 -1.80
N ASP A 26 -3.59 5.59 -1.93
CA ASP A 26 -2.50 6.29 -2.62
C ASP A 26 -1.39 6.80 -1.69
N LEU A 27 -1.51 6.58 -0.37
CA LEU A 27 -0.60 7.17 0.62
C LEU A 27 0.86 6.74 0.44
N LEU A 28 1.07 5.52 -0.08
CA LEU A 28 2.40 4.99 -0.38
C LEU A 28 2.68 4.93 -1.90
N GLY A 29 1.80 5.53 -2.71
CA GLY A 29 1.92 5.59 -4.17
C GLY A 29 2.63 6.86 -4.63
N ASP A 30 3.08 6.83 -5.89
CA ASP A 30 3.62 8.00 -6.58
C ASP A 30 2.55 8.57 -7.53
N PRO A 31 2.10 9.83 -7.36
CA PRO A 31 1.12 10.46 -8.24
C PRO A 31 1.51 10.45 -9.72
N ASP A 32 2.80 10.51 -10.06
CA ASP A 32 3.24 10.58 -11.45
C ASP A 32 2.96 9.29 -12.23
N ASN A 33 2.87 8.16 -11.53
CA ASN A 33 2.53 6.86 -12.13
C ASN A 33 1.07 6.77 -12.60
N TYR A 34 0.22 7.76 -12.26
CA TYR A 34 -1.11 7.89 -12.88
C TYR A 34 -1.07 8.50 -14.28
N THR A 35 0.06 9.05 -14.71
CA THR A 35 0.27 9.53 -16.07
C THR A 35 0.89 8.44 -16.95
N PRO A 36 0.46 8.26 -18.21
CA PRO A 36 1.09 7.30 -19.10
C PRO A 36 2.57 7.63 -19.35
N ALA A 37 3.40 6.61 -19.45
CA ALA A 37 4.83 6.76 -19.67
C ALA A 37 5.12 7.58 -20.95
N ASN A 38 5.95 8.61 -20.81
CA ASN A 38 6.44 9.42 -21.93
C ASN A 38 7.97 9.27 -22.06
N PRO A 39 8.49 8.61 -23.10
CA PRO A 39 9.93 8.36 -23.25
C PRO A 39 10.75 9.63 -23.52
N LEU A 40 10.11 10.76 -23.82
CA LEU A 40 10.76 12.04 -24.12
C LEU A 40 10.66 13.04 -22.96
N ASN A 41 9.93 12.70 -21.89
CA ASN A 41 9.73 13.59 -20.74
C ASN A 41 10.05 12.85 -19.45
N THR A 42 11.00 13.40 -18.69
CA THR A 42 11.28 12.94 -17.33
C THR A 42 10.49 13.80 -16.35
N PRO A 43 9.84 13.21 -15.33
CA PRO A 43 9.12 13.99 -14.35
C PRO A 43 10.05 14.95 -13.57
N PRO A 44 9.49 16.04 -13.02
CA PRO A 44 10.28 17.14 -12.47
C PRO A 44 10.86 16.89 -11.08
N HIS A 45 10.46 15.81 -10.39
CA HIS A 45 10.88 15.49 -9.02
C HIS A 45 11.60 14.15 -8.93
#